data_AF-A0A6N6WPE2-F1
#
_entry.id   AF-A0A6N6WPE2-F1
#
_cell.length_a   1.000
_cell.length_b   1.000
_cell.length_c   1.000
_cell.angle_alpha   90.00
_cell.angle_beta   90.00
_cell.angle_gamma   90.00
#
_symmetry.space_group_name_H-M   'P 1'
#
loop_
_entity.id
_entity.type
_entity.pdbx_description
1 polymer ?
#
loop_
_entity_poly.entity_id
_entity_poly.type
_entity_poly.pdbx_seq_one_letter_code
_entity_poly.pdbx_strand_id
1 'polypeptide(L)'
;MSELKIPPELLQISPEVQDALKNKKPVVALESTIISHGMPFPQNAQTAIEVEETIRKQGAVPATIAIIGGVMKVGLSKEEIELLGREGHNVTKVSRRDLPFVVAAGKNGATTVASTMIIAALAGIKVFATGGIGGVHRGAEHTFDISADLQELANTNVTVGCAG
;
A
#
# COMPACT_ATOMS: atom_id res chain seq x y z
N MET A 1 14.36 -19.84 9.63
CA MET A 1 14.67 -18.44 9.30
C MET A 1 14.16 -17.62 10.47
N SER A 2 15.05 -16.90 11.16
CA SER A 2 14.68 -16.05 12.31
C SER A 2 13.61 -15.03 11.89
N GLU A 3 12.57 -14.85 12.69
CA GLU A 3 11.61 -13.75 12.51
C GLU A 3 12.38 -12.43 12.49
N LEU A 4 12.41 -11.79 11.32
CA LEU A 4 13.04 -10.48 11.16
C LEU A 4 12.17 -9.48 11.93
N LYS A 5 12.63 -9.05 13.11
CA LYS A 5 11.92 -8.05 13.91
C LYS A 5 12.23 -6.67 13.34
N ILE A 6 11.27 -6.08 12.63
CA ILE A 6 11.34 -4.69 12.18
C ILE A 6 10.98 -3.78 13.35
N PRO A 7 11.77 -2.73 13.61
CA PRO A 7 11.51 -1.79 14.70
C PRO A 7 10.15 -1.06 14.52
N PRO A 8 9.41 -0.81 15.61
CA PRO A 8 8.11 -0.14 15.58
C PRO A 8 8.19 1.32 15.10
N GLU A 9 9.38 1.92 15.11
CA GLU A 9 9.66 3.23 14.52
C GLU A 9 9.57 3.20 12.99
N LEU A 10 9.73 2.03 12.36
CA LEU A 10 9.69 1.88 10.90
C LEU A 10 8.40 1.23 10.40
N LEU A 11 7.85 0.26 11.13
CA LEU A 11 6.65 -0.48 10.73
C LEU A 11 5.64 -0.57 11.86
N GLN A 12 4.41 -0.10 11.61
CA GLN A 12 3.29 -0.21 12.54
C GLN A 12 2.11 -0.90 11.86
N ILE A 13 1.63 -1.97 12.49
CA ILE A 13 0.44 -2.69 12.05
C ILE A 13 -0.70 -2.30 13.00
N SER A 14 -1.86 -1.92 12.47
CA SER A 14 -3.00 -1.51 13.29
C SER A 14 -3.46 -2.65 14.20
N PRO A 15 -4.05 -2.35 15.38
CA PRO A 15 -4.53 -3.39 16.30
C PRO A 15 -5.52 -4.37 15.65
N GLU A 16 -6.38 -3.87 14.75
CA GLU A 16 -7.34 -4.70 14.02
C GLU A 16 -6.64 -5.70 13.09
N VAL A 17 -5.65 -5.24 12.32
CA VAL A 17 -4.89 -6.11 11.42
C VAL A 17 -4.03 -7.10 12.21
N GLN A 18 -3.44 -6.68 13.33
CA GLN A 18 -2.70 -7.57 14.23
C GLN A 18 -3.61 -8.69 14.80
N ASP A 19 -4.81 -8.35 15.26
CA ASP A 19 -5.80 -9.33 15.73
C ASP A 19 -6.18 -10.31 14.61
N ALA A 20 -6.43 -9.78 13.41
CA ALA A 20 -6.78 -10.58 12.25
C ALA A 20 -5.69 -11.61 11.90
N LEU A 21 -4.43 -11.16 11.83
CA LEU A 21 -3.29 -12.01 11.54
C LEU A 21 -3.08 -13.08 12.63
N LYS A 22 -3.15 -12.68 13.91
CA LYS A 22 -3.00 -13.58 15.06
C LYS A 22 -4.09 -14.66 15.08
N ASN A 23 -5.32 -14.28 14.74
CA ASN A 23 -6.48 -15.17 14.72
C ASN A 23 -6.71 -15.84 13.37
N LYS A 24 -5.77 -15.73 12.42
CA LYS A 24 -5.86 -16.32 11.07
C LYS A 24 -7.13 -15.91 10.30
N LYS A 25 -7.64 -14.70 10.55
CA LYS A 25 -8.69 -14.08 9.75
C LYS A 25 -8.07 -13.61 8.43
N PRO A 26 -8.81 -13.69 7.30
CA PRO A 26 -8.29 -13.22 6.01
C PRO A 26 -8.06 -11.70 6.04
N VAL A 27 -6.89 -11.27 5.57
CA VAL A 27 -6.51 -9.86 5.46
C VAL A 27 -6.23 -9.53 3.99
N VAL A 28 -6.77 -8.40 3.53
CA VAL A 28 -6.55 -7.88 2.17
C VAL A 28 -5.86 -6.53 2.26
N ALA A 29 -4.63 -6.44 1.76
CA ALA A 29 -3.92 -5.18 1.65
C ALA A 29 -4.56 -4.28 0.58
N LEU A 30 -4.40 -2.97 0.74
CA LEU A 30 -4.80 -1.93 -0.22
C LEU A 30 -3.69 -0.88 -0.33
N GLU A 31 -3.51 -0.31 -1.52
CA GLU A 31 -2.50 0.73 -1.75
C GLU A 31 -3.01 2.15 -1.44
N SER A 32 -2.08 3.11 -1.40
CA SER A 32 -2.41 4.54 -1.17
C SER A 32 -2.08 5.46 -2.35
N THR A 33 -1.30 5.02 -3.35
CA THR A 33 -1.06 5.83 -4.56
C THR A 33 -2.35 6.12 -5.30
N ILE A 34 -3.27 5.16 -5.39
CA ILE A 34 -4.60 5.38 -6.00
C ILE A 34 -5.37 6.52 -5.31
N ILE A 35 -5.16 6.73 -4.00
CA ILE A 35 -5.80 7.78 -3.21
C ILE A 35 -5.20 9.14 -3.57
N SER A 36 -3.88 9.29 -3.46
CA SER A 36 -3.24 10.60 -3.63
C SER A 36 -3.00 11.01 -5.09
N HIS A 37 -2.86 10.04 -6.00
CA HIS A 37 -2.44 10.28 -7.39
C HIS A 37 -3.34 9.66 -8.45
N GLY A 38 -4.26 8.76 -8.06
CA GLY A 38 -5.13 8.04 -8.98
C GLY A 38 -6.51 8.67 -9.17
N MET A 39 -7.00 9.42 -8.17
CA MET A 39 -8.35 9.98 -8.16
C MET A 39 -8.36 11.39 -7.55
N PRO A 40 -9.28 12.27 -7.99
CA PRO A 40 -9.44 13.59 -7.37
C PRO A 40 -10.12 13.51 -6.00
N PHE A 41 -9.91 14.52 -5.16
CA PHE A 41 -10.67 14.70 -3.92
C PHE A 41 -12.06 15.28 -4.20
N PRO A 42 -13.14 14.82 -3.54
CA PRO A 42 -13.18 13.86 -2.41
C PRO A 42 -13.29 12.39 -2.81
N GLN A 43 -13.41 12.07 -4.11
CA GLN A 43 -13.68 10.73 -4.59
C GLN A 43 -12.59 9.73 -4.15
N ASN A 44 -11.33 10.16 -4.13
CA ASN A 44 -10.22 9.33 -3.69
C ASN A 44 -10.40 8.74 -2.28
N ALA A 45 -10.68 9.58 -1.27
CA ALA A 45 -10.87 9.15 0.11
C ALA A 45 -12.18 8.36 0.26
N GLN A 46 -13.25 8.80 -0.42
CA GLN A 46 -14.54 8.10 -0.41
C GLN A 46 -14.41 6.68 -0.94
N THR A 47 -13.80 6.51 -2.11
CA THR A 47 -13.59 5.19 -2.72
C THR A 47 -12.68 4.31 -1.87
N ALA A 48 -11.63 4.86 -1.26
CA ALA A 48 -10.78 4.09 -0.34
C ALA A 48 -11.57 3.57 0.88
N ILE A 49 -12.42 4.39 1.48
CA ILE A 49 -13.27 3.95 2.61
C ILE A 49 -14.32 2.93 2.14
N GLU A 50 -14.94 3.13 0.98
CA GLU A 50 -15.93 2.22 0.42
C GLU A 50 -15.32 0.85 0.06
N VAL A 51 -14.07 0.81 -0.39
CA VAL A 51 -13.39 -0.47 -0.68
C VAL A 51 -13.02 -1.22 0.60
N GLU A 52 -12.63 -0.52 1.67
CA GLU A 52 -12.47 -1.13 3.00
C GLU A 52 -13.79 -1.77 3.48
N GLU A 53 -14.89 -1.03 3.38
CA GLU A 53 -16.23 -1.54 3.73
C GLU A 53 -16.66 -2.72 2.87
N THR A 54 -16.29 -2.73 1.58
CA THR A 54 -16.57 -3.85 0.69
C THR A 54 -15.83 -5.10 1.11
N ILE A 55 -14.56 -5.00 1.49
CA ILE A 55 -13.77 -6.13 2.03
C ILE A 55 -14.37 -6.64 3.34
N ARG A 56 -14.78 -5.73 4.23
CA ARG A 56 -15.46 -6.08 5.50
C ARG A 56 -16.74 -6.87 5.26
N LYS A 57 -17.57 -6.46 4.29
CA LYS A 57 -18.79 -7.18 3.89
C LYS A 57 -18.54 -8.60 3.37
N GLN A 58 -17.34 -8.87 2.85
CA GLN A 58 -16.92 -10.22 2.42
C GLN A 58 -16.30 -11.05 3.56
N GLY A 59 -16.29 -10.54 4.80
CA GLY A 59 -15.76 -11.26 5.97
C GLY A 59 -14.23 -11.22 6.09
N ALA A 60 -13.55 -10.32 5.37
CA ALA A 60 -12.13 -10.08 5.47
C ALA A 60 -11.81 -8.74 6.14
N VAL A 61 -10.58 -8.60 6.63
CA VAL A 61 -10.09 -7.37 7.26
C VAL A 61 -9.27 -6.58 6.24
N PRO A 62 -9.64 -5.32 5.93
CA PRO A 62 -8.85 -4.48 5.05
C PRO A 62 -7.61 -3.94 5.77
N ALA A 63 -6.52 -3.77 5.01
CA ALA A 63 -5.30 -3.17 5.49
C ALA A 63 -4.79 -2.15 4.46
N THR A 64 -5.33 -0.93 4.47
CA THR A 64 -4.77 0.17 3.69
C THR A 64 -3.35 0.47 4.16
N ILE A 65 -2.41 0.55 3.21
CA ILE A 65 -0.98 0.71 3.47
C ILE A 65 -0.51 2.07 2.96
N ALA A 66 0.21 2.80 3.79
CA ALA A 66 0.86 4.07 3.43
C ALA A 66 2.07 4.32 4.33
N ILE A 67 2.75 5.44 4.10
CA ILE A 67 3.73 5.99 5.04
C ILE A 67 3.12 7.24 5.66
N ILE A 68 3.03 7.28 7.00
CA ILE A 68 2.50 8.42 7.74
C ILE A 68 3.59 8.89 8.71
N GLY A 69 4.05 10.14 8.56
CA GLY A 69 5.10 10.69 9.41
C GLY A 69 6.39 9.87 9.43
N GLY A 70 6.76 9.24 8.31
CA GLY A 70 7.92 8.37 8.20
C GLY A 70 7.71 6.92 8.64
N VAL A 71 6.52 6.55 9.10
CA VAL A 71 6.23 5.17 9.54
C VAL A 71 5.46 4.43 8.46
N MET A 72 5.94 3.25 8.06
CA MET A 72 5.15 2.34 7.21
C MET A 72 3.99 1.80 8.03
N LYS A 73 2.76 2.20 7.68
CA LYS A 73 1.53 1.79 8.37
C LYS A 73 0.78 0.73 7.57
N VAL A 74 0.26 -0.26 8.30
CA VAL A 74 -0.57 -1.35 7.78
C VAL A 74 -1.91 -1.33 8.49
N GLY A 75 -2.94 -0.87 7.78
CA GLY A 75 -4.21 -0.46 8.36
C GLY A 75 -4.15 1.01 8.79
N LEU A 76 -4.85 1.87 8.05
CA LEU A 76 -4.93 3.30 8.33
C LEU A 76 -6.22 3.64 9.08
N SER A 77 -6.20 4.76 9.79
CA SER A 77 -7.44 5.38 10.26
C SER A 77 -8.16 6.11 9.11
N LYS A 78 -9.44 6.41 9.32
CA LYS A 78 -10.22 7.20 8.35
C LYS A 78 -9.61 8.59 8.14
N GLU A 79 -9.09 9.20 9.21
CA GLU A 79 -8.44 10.51 9.17
C GLU A 79 -7.15 10.47 8.35
N GLU A 80 -6.39 9.38 8.43
CA GLU A 80 -5.17 9.19 7.62
C GLU A 80 -5.51 8.99 6.13
N ILE A 81 -6.59 8.25 5.82
CA ILE A 81 -7.08 8.14 4.43
C ILE A 81 -7.53 9.51 3.90
N GLU A 82 -8.29 10.27 4.70
CA GLU A 82 -8.73 11.61 4.31
C GLU A 82 -7.55 12.58 4.15
N LEU A 83 -6.53 12.50 5.01
CA LEU A 83 -5.30 13.27 4.88
C LEU A 83 -4.63 13.02 3.52
N LEU A 84 -4.41 11.75 3.16
CA LEU A 84 -3.80 11.37 1.88
C LEU A 84 -4.63 11.85 0.68
N GLY A 85 -5.96 11.79 0.80
CA GLY A 85 -6.88 12.25 -0.24
C GLY A 85 -6.88 13.78 -0.40
N ARG A 86 -6.87 14.53 0.70
CA ARG A 86 -6.84 16.01 0.68
C ARG A 86 -5.51 16.56 0.17
N GLU A 87 -4.40 15.98 0.63
CA GLU A 87 -3.06 16.42 0.23
C GLU A 87 -2.73 16.06 -1.22
N GLY A 88 -3.28 14.95 -1.73
CA GLY A 88 -3.13 14.56 -3.13
C GLY A 88 -1.66 14.55 -3.57
N HIS A 89 -1.33 15.31 -4.61
CA HIS A 89 0.02 15.42 -5.16
C HIS A 89 1.08 16.04 -4.22
N ASN A 90 0.69 16.63 -3.08
CA ASN A 90 1.64 17.05 -2.05
C ASN A 90 2.26 15.84 -1.32
N VAL A 91 1.57 14.70 -1.31
CA VAL A 91 2.10 13.44 -0.78
C VAL A 91 3.07 12.85 -1.79
N THR A 92 4.23 12.37 -1.35
CA THR A 92 5.17 11.71 -2.26
C THR A 92 4.58 10.39 -2.78
N LYS A 93 4.56 10.18 -4.11
CA LYS A 93 4.31 8.86 -4.70
C LYS A 93 5.53 7.96 -4.45
N VAL A 94 5.34 6.84 -3.75
CA VAL A 94 6.42 6.02 -3.23
C VAL A 94 6.46 4.66 -3.93
N SER A 95 7.52 4.43 -4.70
CA SER A 95 7.93 3.10 -5.17
C SER A 95 9.13 2.59 -4.35
N ARG A 96 9.63 1.40 -4.70
CA ARG A 96 10.70 0.70 -3.97
C ARG A 96 11.91 1.59 -3.67
N ARG A 97 12.34 2.38 -4.67
CA ARG A 97 13.52 3.27 -4.54
C ARG A 97 13.27 4.47 -3.62
N ASP A 98 12.02 4.88 -3.49
CA ASP A 98 11.63 6.10 -2.76
C ASP A 98 11.39 5.79 -1.27
N LEU A 99 10.97 4.55 -0.97
CA LEU A 99 10.59 4.08 0.36
C LEU A 99 11.58 4.45 1.48
N PRO A 100 12.90 4.22 1.36
CA PRO A 100 13.83 4.53 2.45
C PRO A 100 13.90 6.03 2.77
N PHE A 101 13.80 6.89 1.76
CA PHE A 101 13.96 8.33 1.92
C PHE A 101 12.73 8.96 2.59
N VAL A 102 11.53 8.50 2.21
CA VAL A 102 10.28 9.01 2.80
C VAL A 102 10.18 8.61 4.27
N VAL A 103 10.53 7.35 4.58
CA VAL A 103 10.59 6.82 5.95
C VAL A 103 11.62 7.60 6.78
N ALA A 104 12.87 7.68 6.32
CA ALA A 104 13.95 8.33 7.08
C ALA A 104 13.73 9.83 7.30
N ALA A 105 13.05 10.51 6.36
CA ALA A 105 12.76 11.94 6.46
C ALA A 105 11.50 12.27 7.27
N GLY A 106 10.80 11.29 7.85
CA GLY A 106 9.59 11.56 8.63
C GLY A 106 8.40 12.06 7.79
N LYS A 107 8.35 11.72 6.49
CA LYS A 107 7.37 12.28 5.55
C LYS A 107 6.16 11.36 5.35
N ASN A 108 5.09 11.93 4.82
CA ASN A 108 3.96 11.16 4.30
C ASN A 108 4.27 10.62 2.89
N GLY A 109 3.80 9.42 2.61
CA GLY A 109 4.02 8.73 1.35
C GLY A 109 2.84 7.86 0.94
N ALA A 110 2.40 8.03 -0.30
CA ALA A 110 1.39 7.22 -0.94
C ALA A 110 2.09 6.07 -1.67
N THR A 111 1.90 4.84 -1.20
CA THR A 111 2.62 3.66 -1.69
C THR A 111 2.01 3.14 -2.98
N THR A 112 2.86 2.90 -3.98
CA THR A 112 2.51 2.21 -5.24
C THR A 112 2.36 0.71 -5.01
N VAL A 113 1.91 -0.04 -6.02
CA VAL A 113 1.85 -1.52 -5.99
C VAL A 113 3.15 -2.13 -5.44
N ALA A 114 4.33 -1.73 -5.95
CA ALA A 114 5.61 -2.23 -5.46
C ALA A 114 5.81 -1.99 -3.95
N SER A 115 5.63 -0.76 -3.47
CA SER A 115 5.82 -0.45 -2.05
C SER A 115 4.76 -1.09 -1.16
N THR A 116 3.51 -1.20 -1.62
CA THR A 116 2.44 -1.89 -0.91
C THR A 116 2.75 -3.38 -0.78
N MET A 117 3.26 -4.04 -1.83
CA MET A 117 3.68 -5.44 -1.78
C MET A 117 4.80 -5.67 -0.76
N ILE A 118 5.83 -4.80 -0.75
CA ILE A 118 6.93 -4.89 0.22
C ILE A 118 6.36 -4.86 1.64
N ILE A 119 5.57 -3.85 1.97
CA ILE A 119 5.08 -3.63 3.34
C ILE A 119 4.07 -4.73 3.73
N ALA A 120 3.20 -5.16 2.81
CA ALA A 120 2.29 -6.29 3.02
C ALA A 120 3.07 -7.58 3.34
N ALA A 121 4.14 -7.86 2.59
CA ALA A 121 4.98 -9.04 2.83
C ALA A 121 5.68 -8.97 4.19
N LEU A 122 6.16 -7.79 4.60
CA LEU A 122 6.73 -7.55 5.93
C LEU A 122 5.72 -7.79 7.06
N ALA A 123 4.45 -7.44 6.83
CA ALA A 123 3.35 -7.70 7.76
C ALA A 123 2.77 -9.13 7.68
N GLY A 124 3.27 -9.98 6.77
CA GLY A 124 2.78 -11.35 6.58
C GLY A 124 1.45 -11.45 5.81
N ILE A 125 0.99 -10.37 5.18
CA ILE A 125 -0.22 -10.34 4.35
C ILE A 125 0.12 -10.88 2.95
N LYS A 126 -0.73 -11.77 2.40
CA LYS A 126 -0.48 -12.48 1.13
C LYS A 126 -1.39 -12.08 -0.02
N VAL A 127 -2.42 -11.28 0.25
CA VAL A 127 -3.40 -10.83 -0.74
C VAL A 127 -3.46 -9.32 -0.72
N PHE A 128 -3.38 -8.71 -1.90
CA PHE A 128 -3.45 -7.28 -2.12
C PHE A 128 -4.43 -7.01 -3.27
N ALA A 129 -5.35 -6.07 -3.11
CA ALA A 129 -6.26 -5.62 -4.15
C ALA A 129 -5.95 -4.19 -4.61
N THR A 130 -5.93 -3.96 -5.93
CA THR A 130 -5.78 -2.63 -6.54
C THR A 130 -6.62 -2.52 -7.82
N GLY A 131 -6.66 -1.34 -8.45
CA GLY A 131 -7.27 -1.12 -9.76
C GLY A 131 -6.50 -1.78 -10.90
N GLY A 132 -5.19 -1.52 -11.01
CA GLY A 132 -4.33 -2.01 -12.09
C GLY A 132 -2.86 -1.95 -11.69
N ILE A 133 -2.03 -2.87 -12.17
CA ILE A 133 -0.59 -2.80 -11.91
C ILE A 133 0.10 -1.86 -12.90
N GLY A 134 1.24 -1.29 -12.50
CA GLY A 134 2.16 -0.70 -13.46
C GLY A 134 2.82 -1.79 -14.31
N GLY A 135 3.32 -1.40 -15.48
CA GLY A 135 3.89 -2.37 -16.43
C GLY A 135 4.93 -1.76 -17.37
N VAL A 136 5.13 -2.42 -18.50
CA VAL A 136 5.97 -1.90 -19.60
C VAL A 136 5.19 -0.79 -20.29
N HIS A 137 5.74 0.42 -20.32
CA HIS A 137 5.10 1.54 -21.04
C HIS A 137 5.24 1.35 -22.56
N ARG A 138 4.33 1.99 -23.32
CA ARG A 138 4.42 2.01 -24.80
C ARG A 138 5.70 2.76 -25.20
N GLY A 139 6.55 2.16 -26.04
CA GLY A 139 7.85 2.73 -26.44
C GLY A 139 9.02 2.32 -25.54
N ALA A 140 8.81 1.45 -24.54
CA ALA A 140 9.86 0.99 -23.64
C ALA A 140 11.01 0.26 -24.33
N GLU A 141 10.82 -0.25 -25.55
CA GLU A 141 11.89 -0.79 -26.39
C GLU A 141 12.98 0.25 -26.72
N HIS A 142 12.67 1.54 -26.59
CA HIS A 142 13.59 2.65 -26.79
C HIS A 142 13.90 3.41 -25.48
N THR A 143 12.92 3.53 -24.57
CA THR A 143 13.03 4.38 -23.38
C THR A 143 13.42 3.65 -22.10
N PHE A 144 13.19 2.34 -22.06
CA PHE A 144 13.30 1.50 -20.86
C PHE A 144 12.40 1.98 -19.70
N ASP A 145 11.30 2.67 -20.01
CA ASP A 145 10.29 3.06 -19.03
C ASP A 145 9.42 1.84 -18.66
N ILE A 146 9.85 1.14 -17.61
CA ILE A 146 9.26 -0.10 -17.13
C ILE A 146 9.02 0.02 -15.63
N SER A 147 7.78 -0.21 -15.20
CA SER A 147 7.41 -0.10 -13.79
C SER A 147 8.21 -1.05 -12.89
N ALA A 148 8.60 -0.54 -11.72
CA ALA A 148 9.19 -1.34 -10.64
C ALA A 148 8.22 -2.39 -10.09
N ASP A 149 6.91 -2.25 -10.33
CA ASP A 149 5.90 -3.23 -9.92
C ASP A 149 6.20 -4.61 -10.51
N LEU A 150 6.70 -4.69 -11.75
CA LEU A 150 7.05 -5.97 -12.38
C LEU A 150 8.22 -6.66 -11.67
N GLN A 151 9.20 -5.89 -11.21
CA GLN A 151 10.31 -6.43 -10.42
C GLN A 151 9.87 -6.82 -9.02
N GLU A 152 8.91 -6.12 -8.44
CA GLU A 152 8.35 -6.51 -7.15
C GLU A 152 7.54 -7.80 -7.25
N LEU A 153 6.69 -7.94 -8.29
CA LEU A 153 5.97 -9.16 -8.63
C LEU A 153 6.90 -10.36 -8.83
N ALA A 154 8.08 -10.14 -9.40
CA ALA A 154 9.06 -11.20 -9.63
C ALA A 154 9.70 -11.74 -8.33
N ASN A 155 9.70 -10.97 -7.24
CA ASN A 155 10.52 -11.26 -6.05
C ASN A 155 9.74 -11.31 -4.72
N THR A 156 8.50 -10.82 -4.67
CA THR A 156 7.76 -10.65 -3.42
C THR A 156 6.51 -11.52 -3.37
N ASN A 157 6.39 -12.28 -2.27
CA ASN A 157 5.35 -13.29 -2.06
C ASN A 157 3.98 -12.69 -1.69
N VAL A 158 3.35 -11.99 -2.63
CA VAL A 158 2.01 -11.38 -2.50
C VAL A 158 1.24 -11.60 -3.81
N THR A 159 -0.01 -12.06 -3.72
CA THR A 159 -0.94 -12.10 -4.86
C THR A 159 -1.62 -10.75 -5.01
N VAL A 160 -1.62 -10.19 -6.23
CA VAL A 160 -2.23 -8.89 -6.55
C VAL A 160 -3.47 -9.10 -7.41
N GLY A 161 -4.65 -8.80 -6.87
CA GLY A 161 -5.91 -8.75 -7.61
C GLY A 161 -6.08 -7.38 -8.27
N CYS A 162 -6.25 -7.36 -9.59
CA CYS A 162 -6.31 -6.14 -10.40
C CYS A 162 -7.13 -6.36 -11.69
N ALA A 163 -7.43 -5.28 -12.43
CA ALA A 163 -8.10 -5.29 -13.72
C ALA A 163 -7.11 -5.27 -14.92
N GLY A 164 -5.91 -5.83 -14.75
CA GLY A 164 -4.85 -5.88 -15.77
C GLY A 164 -3.46 -5.83 -15.14
#